data_AF-A0A1C3JJY5-F1
#
_entry.id   AF-A0A1C3JJY5-F1
#
_cell.length_a   1.000
_cell.length_b   1.000
_cell.length_c   1.000
_cell.angle_alpha   90.00
_cell.angle_beta   90.00
_cell.angle_gamma   90.00
#
_symmetry.space_group_name_H-M   'P 1'
#
loop_
_entity.id
_entity.type
_entity.pdbx_description
1 polymer ?
#
loop_
_entity_poly.entity_id
_entity_poly.type
_entity_poly.pdbx_seq_one_letter_code
_entity_poly.pdbx_strand_id
1 'polypeptide(L)'
;MSPEEIELYKDAIKIGVPAIVGLLAGLVPYLIEGNKVSTQRMIEKDKSKRELVLSFSDALSQYIGSSSAYISYLLSKEFNRGEEWDKSVSESAKKMLDNEVDRTRAKALSGIIGDTEVIDSILEYDKCVTNVIALLAHPKRPDKTEKEAVLNRMKDSEKVLLHSLSKLL
;
A
#
# COMPACT_ATOMS: atom_id res chain seq x y z
N MET A 1 74.62 2.15 4.06
CA MET A 1 73.80 3.32 3.76
C MET A 1 74.72 4.50 3.57
N SER A 2 74.83 5.00 2.34
CA SER A 2 75.59 6.22 2.07
C SER A 2 74.79 7.46 2.54
N PRO A 3 75.45 8.58 2.85
CA PRO A 3 74.77 9.82 3.23
C PRO A 3 73.72 10.29 2.21
N GLU A 4 73.99 10.05 0.93
CA GLU A 4 73.14 10.40 -0.21
C GLU A 4 71.84 9.58 -0.26
N GLU A 5 71.89 8.30 0.12
CA GLU A 5 70.70 7.43 0.23
C GLU A 5 69.77 7.88 1.37
N ILE A 6 70.34 8.43 2.45
CA ILE A 6 69.58 8.92 3.63
C ILE A 6 68.89 10.26 3.31
N GLU A 7 69.53 11.15 2.55
CA GLU A 7 68.91 12.40 2.09
C GLU A 7 67.78 12.14 1.09
N LEU A 8 67.97 11.22 0.14
CA LEU A 8 66.94 10.84 -0.82
C LEU A 8 65.68 10.26 -0.14
N TYR A 9 65.88 9.43 0.90
CA TYR A 9 64.78 8.90 1.71
C TYR A 9 64.05 10.00 2.50
N LYS A 10 64.79 10.98 3.02
CA LYS A 10 64.22 12.08 3.81
C LYS A 10 63.36 13.01 2.96
N ASP A 11 63.76 13.27 1.72
CA ASP A 11 62.98 14.05 0.76
C ASP A 11 61.78 13.28 0.21
N ALA A 12 61.93 11.98 -0.06
CA ALA A 12 60.81 11.12 -0.46
C ALA A 12 59.72 11.07 0.64
N ILE A 13 60.11 11.04 1.92
CA ILE A 13 59.17 11.11 3.05
C ILE A 13 58.55 12.51 3.16
N LYS A 14 59.33 13.58 3.02
CA LYS A 14 58.84 14.98 3.08
C LYS A 14 57.84 15.31 1.97
N ILE A 15 57.97 14.70 0.79
CA ILE A 15 57.08 14.95 -0.34
C ILE A 15 55.91 13.95 -0.33
N GLY A 16 56.18 12.68 -0.03
CA GLY A 16 55.18 11.61 -0.07
C GLY A 16 54.12 11.72 1.02
N VAL A 17 54.49 12.10 2.25
CA VAL A 17 53.53 12.18 3.37
C VAL A 17 52.49 13.29 3.15
N PRO A 18 52.86 14.55 2.79
CA PRO A 18 51.88 15.59 2.48
C PRO A 18 51.00 15.26 1.28
N ALA A 19 51.54 14.61 0.25
CA ALA A 19 50.77 14.19 -0.92
C ALA A 19 49.69 13.15 -0.56
N ILE A 20 50.02 12.16 0.27
CA ILE A 20 49.08 11.14 0.76
C ILE A 20 48.03 11.79 1.67
N VAL A 21 48.42 12.68 2.57
CA VAL A 21 47.50 13.42 3.44
C VAL A 21 46.55 14.30 2.63
N GLY A 22 47.04 14.99 1.59
CA GLY A 22 46.21 15.78 0.68
C GLY A 22 45.22 14.92 -0.13
N LEU A 23 45.65 13.75 -0.59
CA LEU A 23 44.79 12.78 -1.28
C LEU A 23 43.69 12.24 -0.35
N LEU A 24 44.04 11.85 0.87
CA LEU A 24 43.08 11.38 1.88
C LEU A 24 42.12 12.51 2.31
N ALA A 25 42.61 13.74 2.43
CA ALA A 25 41.79 14.90 2.76
C ALA A 25 40.74 15.21 1.69
N GLY A 26 40.95 14.84 0.43
CA GLY A 26 39.93 14.91 -0.64
C GLY A 26 39.03 13.68 -0.73
N LEU A 27 39.59 12.48 -0.54
CA LEU A 27 38.88 11.21 -0.65
C LEU A 27 37.89 10.95 0.50
N VAL A 28 38.27 11.28 1.73
CA VAL A 28 37.43 11.04 2.91
C VAL A 28 36.13 11.84 2.84
N PRO A 29 36.12 13.16 2.55
CA PRO A 29 34.89 13.92 2.35
C PRO A 29 34.05 13.39 1.19
N TYR A 30 34.67 13.02 0.07
CA TYR A 30 33.96 12.46 -1.09
C TYR A 30 33.22 11.16 -0.76
N LEU A 31 33.86 10.26 -0.02
CA LEU A 31 33.23 9.01 0.44
C LEU A 31 32.11 9.26 1.45
N ILE A 32 32.28 10.21 2.37
CA ILE A 32 31.26 10.60 3.34
C ILE A 32 30.04 11.21 2.63
N GLU A 33 30.26 12.06 1.64
CA GLU A 33 29.22 12.72 0.85
C GLU A 33 28.46 11.71 -0.03
N GLY A 34 29.18 10.80 -0.68
CA GLY A 34 28.56 9.67 -1.41
C GLY A 34 27.69 8.80 -0.50
N ASN A 35 28.17 8.47 0.70
CA ASN A 35 27.39 7.73 1.69
C ASN A 35 26.16 8.53 2.15
N LYS A 36 26.29 9.83 2.45
CA LYS A 36 25.15 10.70 2.81
C LYS A 36 24.08 10.74 1.73
N VAL A 37 24.46 10.89 0.46
CA VAL A 37 23.53 10.91 -0.68
C VAL A 37 22.83 9.56 -0.82
N SER A 38 23.57 8.45 -0.66
CA SER A 38 22.97 7.11 -0.70
C SER A 38 21.95 6.88 0.43
N THR A 39 22.27 7.31 1.65
CA THR A 39 21.38 7.24 2.81
C THR A 39 20.16 8.14 2.63
N GLN A 40 20.32 9.35 2.10
CA GLN A 40 19.19 10.24 1.79
C GLN A 40 18.25 9.61 0.75
N ARG A 41 18.78 8.98 -0.31
CA ARG A 41 17.97 8.27 -1.29
C ARG A 41 17.22 7.08 -0.69
N MET A 42 17.84 6.34 0.24
CA MET A 42 17.16 5.25 0.97
C MET A 42 16.02 5.80 1.84
N ILE A 43 16.29 6.86 2.62
CA ILE A 43 15.27 7.52 3.45
C ILE A 43 14.11 8.05 2.61
N GLU A 44 14.40 8.67 1.47
CA GLU A 44 13.38 9.20 0.56
C GLU A 44 12.56 8.08 -0.07
N LYS A 45 13.21 6.98 -0.50
CA LYS A 45 12.53 5.79 -1.02
C LYS A 45 11.60 5.15 0.01
N ASP A 46 12.04 5.04 1.26
CA ASP A 46 11.22 4.49 2.35
C ASP A 46 10.04 5.41 2.69
N LYS A 47 10.25 6.73 2.66
CA LYS A 47 9.19 7.73 2.84
C LYS A 47 8.15 7.63 1.72
N SER A 48 8.59 7.57 0.46
CA SER A 48 7.69 7.40 -0.69
C SER A 48 6.92 6.09 -0.62
N LYS A 49 7.57 4.98 -0.23
CA LYS A 49 6.88 3.69 -0.03
C LYS A 49 5.80 3.80 1.04
N ARG A 50 6.11 4.43 2.18
CA ARG A 50 5.14 4.63 3.27
C ARG A 50 3.95 5.48 2.85
N GLU A 51 4.19 6.57 2.11
CA GLU A 51 3.12 7.43 1.58
C GLU A 51 2.20 6.67 0.61
N LEU A 52 2.78 5.76 -0.18
CA LEU A 52 2.04 4.90 -1.10
C LEU A 52 1.16 3.89 -0.36
N VAL A 53 1.68 3.27 0.69
CA VAL A 53 0.92 2.37 1.57
C VAL A 53 -0.21 3.10 2.31
N LEU A 54 0.03 4.32 2.79
CA LEU A 54 -1.01 5.14 3.43
C LEU A 54 -2.12 5.50 2.43
N SER A 55 -1.75 6.00 1.25
CA SER A 55 -2.72 6.32 0.19
C SER A 55 -3.54 5.11 -0.23
N PHE A 56 -2.92 3.94 -0.25
CA PHE A 56 -3.57 2.67 -0.53
C PHE A 56 -4.57 2.29 0.57
N SER A 57 -4.14 2.36 1.82
CA SER A 57 -4.99 2.07 2.99
C SER A 57 -6.20 3.00 3.05
N ASP A 58 -6.03 4.29 2.76
CA ASP A 58 -7.12 5.26 2.74
C ASP A 58 -8.14 4.94 1.65
N ALA A 59 -7.68 4.70 0.42
CA ALA A 59 -8.55 4.34 -0.70
C ALA A 59 -9.29 3.02 -0.42
N LEU A 60 -8.60 2.02 0.13
CA LEU A 60 -9.19 0.73 0.46
C LEU A 60 -10.25 0.86 1.57
N SER A 61 -9.98 1.67 2.59
CA SER A 61 -10.92 1.93 3.69
C SER A 61 -12.21 2.59 3.18
N GLN A 62 -12.12 3.57 2.30
CA GLN A 62 -13.29 4.21 1.67
C GLN A 62 -14.13 3.23 0.85
N TYR A 63 -13.46 2.36 0.09
CA TYR A 63 -14.12 1.31 -0.69
C TYR A 63 -14.82 0.28 0.22
N ILE A 64 -14.13 -0.27 1.22
CA ILE A 64 -14.72 -1.26 2.16
C ILE A 64 -15.88 -0.65 2.93
N GLY A 65 -15.74 0.59 3.43
CA GLY A 65 -16.77 1.28 4.19
C GLY A 65 -18.05 1.52 3.39
N SER A 66 -17.91 2.06 2.17
CA SER A 66 -19.07 2.37 1.31
C SER A 66 -19.79 1.12 0.81
N SER A 67 -19.06 0.08 0.41
CA SER A 67 -19.64 -1.20 -0.01
C SER A 67 -20.35 -1.93 1.14
N SER A 68 -19.71 -2.00 2.33
CA SER A 68 -20.29 -2.62 3.52
C SER A 68 -21.56 -1.89 4.00
N ALA A 69 -21.57 -0.56 3.94
CA ALA A 69 -22.75 0.23 4.27
C ALA A 69 -23.91 -0.11 3.33
N TYR A 70 -23.67 -0.14 2.02
CA TYR A 70 -24.72 -0.47 1.05
C TYR A 70 -25.24 -1.91 1.22
N ILE A 71 -24.34 -2.88 1.40
CA ILE A 71 -24.72 -4.28 1.68
C ILE A 71 -25.58 -4.36 2.96
N SER A 72 -25.25 -3.60 4.00
CA SER A 72 -26.02 -3.56 5.25
C SER A 72 -27.44 -3.01 5.04
N TYR A 73 -27.60 -1.97 4.22
CA TYR A 73 -28.90 -1.47 3.81
C TYR A 73 -29.71 -2.52 3.01
N LEU A 74 -29.07 -3.21 2.07
CA LEU A 74 -29.72 -4.27 1.29
C LEU A 74 -30.17 -5.44 2.17
N LEU A 75 -29.35 -5.88 3.12
CA LEU A 75 -29.70 -6.93 4.09
C LEU A 75 -30.86 -6.51 5.00
N SER A 76 -30.91 -5.24 5.37
CA SER A 76 -31.91 -4.70 6.28
C SER A 76 -33.26 -4.39 5.61
N LYS A 77 -33.32 -4.44 4.27
CA LYS A 77 -34.55 -4.22 3.48
C LYS A 77 -35.66 -5.23 3.79
N GLU A 78 -35.33 -6.40 4.32
CA GLU A 78 -36.35 -7.39 4.73
C GLU A 78 -37.11 -6.95 5.98
N PHE A 79 -36.52 -6.08 6.80
CA PHE A 79 -37.07 -5.61 8.08
C PHE A 79 -37.57 -4.17 8.03
N ASN A 80 -37.12 -3.39 7.04
CA ASN A 80 -37.43 -1.98 6.89
C ASN A 80 -38.08 -1.72 5.53
N ARG A 81 -39.15 -0.92 5.52
CA ARG A 81 -39.90 -0.55 4.31
C ARG A 81 -40.38 0.90 4.42
N GLY A 82 -40.63 1.52 3.28
CA GLY A 82 -41.16 2.87 3.19
C GLY A 82 -40.24 3.80 2.40
N GLU A 83 -40.79 4.95 2.03
CA GLU A 83 -40.13 5.92 1.14
C GLU A 83 -38.81 6.47 1.72
N GLU A 84 -38.77 6.74 3.03
CA GLU A 84 -37.54 7.17 3.72
C GLU A 84 -36.44 6.09 3.69
N TRP A 85 -36.84 4.82 3.78
CA TRP A 85 -35.90 3.71 3.68
C TRP A 85 -35.38 3.55 2.27
N ASP A 86 -36.26 3.60 1.26
CA ASP A 86 -35.86 3.52 -0.14
C ASP A 86 -34.93 4.67 -0.54
N LYS A 87 -35.16 5.87 0.02
CA LYS A 87 -34.24 7.01 -0.11
C LYS A 87 -32.88 6.71 0.51
N SER A 88 -32.84 6.16 1.74
CA SER A 88 -31.59 5.80 2.42
C SER A 88 -30.79 4.74 1.64
N VAL A 89 -31.46 3.72 1.11
CA VAL A 89 -30.85 2.69 0.25
C VAL A 89 -30.27 3.34 -1.02
N SER A 90 -31.02 4.25 -1.65
CA SER A 90 -30.61 4.95 -2.87
C SER A 90 -29.41 5.87 -2.63
N GLU A 91 -29.38 6.59 -1.52
CA GLU A 91 -28.24 7.43 -1.12
C GLU A 91 -27.00 6.59 -0.85
N SER A 92 -27.15 5.44 -0.19
CA SER A 92 -26.03 4.52 0.04
C SER A 92 -25.53 3.88 -1.26
N ALA A 93 -26.42 3.54 -2.19
CA ALA A 93 -26.05 3.04 -3.52
C ALA A 93 -25.24 4.10 -4.28
N LYS A 94 -25.70 5.36 -4.25
CA LYS A 94 -24.99 6.48 -4.88
C LYS A 94 -23.60 6.69 -4.28
N LYS A 95 -23.48 6.71 -2.95
CA LYS A 95 -22.17 6.83 -2.27
C LYS A 95 -21.20 5.72 -2.67
N MET A 96 -21.68 4.48 -2.80
CA MET A 96 -20.86 3.37 -3.26
C MET A 96 -20.40 3.55 -4.71
N LEU A 97 -21.29 4.00 -5.60
CA LEU A 97 -20.95 4.28 -7.00
C LEU A 97 -19.95 5.44 -7.12
N ASP A 98 -20.16 6.51 -6.35
CA ASP A 98 -19.24 7.66 -6.31
C ASP A 98 -17.84 7.22 -5.82
N ASN A 99 -17.77 6.21 -4.94
CA ASN A 99 -16.52 5.61 -4.44
C ASN A 99 -15.89 4.55 -5.36
N GLU A 100 -16.39 4.35 -6.58
CA GLU A 100 -15.75 3.46 -7.57
C GLU A 100 -14.34 3.94 -7.95
N VAL A 101 -14.10 5.24 -7.84
CA VAL A 101 -12.77 5.84 -8.00
C VAL A 101 -11.80 5.29 -6.95
N ASP A 102 -12.21 5.20 -5.69
CA ASP A 102 -11.36 4.69 -4.61
C ASP A 102 -11.11 3.19 -4.73
N ARG A 103 -12.10 2.42 -5.20
CA ARG A 103 -11.92 1.00 -5.57
C ARG A 103 -10.83 0.85 -6.63
N THR A 104 -10.91 1.63 -7.71
CA THR A 104 -9.95 1.59 -8.82
C THR A 104 -8.57 2.03 -8.35
N ARG A 105 -8.51 3.09 -7.53
CA ARG A 105 -7.29 3.60 -6.92
C ARG A 105 -6.62 2.57 -6.01
N ALA A 106 -7.38 1.89 -5.16
CA ALA A 106 -6.86 0.84 -4.28
C ALA A 106 -6.21 -0.30 -5.08
N LYS A 107 -6.86 -0.76 -6.17
CA LYS A 107 -6.30 -1.79 -7.07
C LYS A 107 -5.04 -1.33 -7.82
N ALA A 108 -5.03 -0.08 -8.27
CA ALA A 108 -3.86 0.48 -8.94
C ALA A 108 -2.68 0.61 -7.97
N LEU A 109 -2.94 1.12 -6.76
CA LEU A 109 -1.91 1.27 -5.73
C LEU A 109 -1.40 -0.08 -5.23
N SER A 110 -2.24 -1.11 -5.08
CA SER A 110 -1.78 -2.46 -4.72
C SER A 110 -0.84 -3.03 -5.78
N GLY A 111 -1.12 -2.77 -7.07
CA GLY A 111 -0.22 -3.13 -8.18
C GLY A 111 1.14 -2.43 -8.10
N ILE A 112 1.16 -1.16 -7.68
CA ILE A 112 2.40 -0.38 -7.51
C ILE A 112 3.19 -0.83 -6.28
N ILE A 113 2.51 -1.20 -5.19
CA ILE A 113 3.13 -1.79 -3.99
C ILE A 113 3.82 -3.10 -4.34
N GLY A 114 3.25 -3.88 -5.27
CA GLY A 114 3.87 -5.09 -5.82
C GLY A 114 3.78 -6.32 -4.91
N ASP A 115 2.91 -6.29 -3.90
CA ASP A 115 2.63 -7.44 -3.04
C ASP A 115 1.52 -8.30 -3.64
N THR A 116 1.89 -9.49 -4.10
CA THR A 116 0.99 -10.42 -4.79
C THR A 116 -0.11 -10.95 -3.88
N GLU A 117 0.19 -11.22 -2.60
CA GLU A 117 -0.83 -11.67 -1.64
C GLU A 117 -1.90 -10.60 -1.44
N VAL A 118 -1.50 -9.34 -1.32
CA VAL A 118 -2.43 -8.21 -1.19
C VAL A 118 -3.25 -8.00 -2.45
N ILE A 119 -2.63 -8.04 -3.63
CA ILE A 119 -3.33 -7.88 -4.92
C ILE A 119 -4.40 -8.97 -5.07
N ASP A 120 -4.03 -10.24 -4.89
CA ASP A 120 -4.95 -11.36 -5.05
C ASP A 120 -6.11 -11.29 -4.04
N SER A 121 -5.79 -10.92 -2.80
CA SER A 121 -6.79 -10.77 -1.74
C SER A 121 -7.81 -9.66 -2.04
N ILE A 122 -7.36 -8.51 -2.58
CA ILE A 122 -8.27 -7.42 -2.98
C ILE A 122 -9.17 -7.85 -4.13
N LEU A 123 -8.62 -8.54 -5.13
CA LEU A 123 -9.38 -8.97 -6.30
C LEU A 123 -10.46 -9.99 -5.92
N GLU A 124 -10.14 -10.95 -5.04
CA GLU A 124 -11.13 -11.92 -4.55
C GLU A 124 -12.18 -11.26 -3.65
N TYR A 125 -11.78 -10.35 -2.76
CA TYR A 125 -12.73 -9.58 -1.94
C TYR A 125 -13.70 -8.77 -2.81
N ASP A 126 -13.18 -8.05 -3.80
CA ASP A 126 -13.99 -7.23 -4.71
C ASP A 126 -15.00 -8.06 -5.52
N LYS A 127 -14.57 -9.25 -5.96
CA LYS A 127 -15.46 -10.22 -6.60
C LYS A 127 -16.56 -10.68 -5.65
N CYS A 128 -16.23 -10.96 -4.39
CA CYS A 128 -17.20 -11.37 -3.39
C CYS A 128 -18.22 -10.25 -3.08
N VAL A 129 -17.76 -9.01 -2.92
CA VAL A 129 -18.63 -7.82 -2.74
C VAL A 129 -19.60 -7.67 -3.91
N THR A 130 -19.09 -7.77 -5.15
CA THR A 130 -19.91 -7.68 -6.36
C THR A 130 -20.98 -8.78 -6.39
N ASN A 131 -20.62 -10.01 -6.05
CA ASN A 131 -21.56 -11.14 -5.99
C ASN A 131 -22.64 -10.95 -4.91
N VAL A 132 -22.27 -10.47 -3.73
CA VAL A 132 -23.22 -10.18 -2.64
C VAL A 132 -24.21 -9.11 -3.09
N ILE A 133 -23.72 -8.01 -3.66
CA ILE A 133 -24.59 -6.92 -4.14
C ILE A 133 -25.53 -7.43 -5.23
N ALA A 134 -25.00 -8.18 -6.21
CA ALA A 134 -25.81 -8.73 -7.29
C ALA A 134 -26.92 -9.66 -6.77
N LEU A 135 -26.62 -10.51 -5.79
CA LEU A 135 -27.58 -11.41 -5.16
C LEU A 135 -28.66 -10.64 -4.38
N LEU A 136 -28.27 -9.63 -3.61
CA LEU A 136 -29.19 -8.89 -2.73
C LEU A 136 -29.99 -7.80 -3.46
N ALA A 137 -29.47 -7.23 -4.53
CA ALA A 137 -30.17 -6.25 -5.36
C ALA A 137 -31.16 -6.92 -6.32
N HIS A 138 -31.04 -8.23 -6.54
CA HIS A 138 -31.93 -8.96 -7.43
C HIS A 138 -33.38 -8.93 -6.91
N PRO A 139 -34.39 -8.70 -7.77
CA PRO A 139 -35.79 -8.59 -7.33
C PRO A 139 -36.38 -9.91 -6.83
N LYS A 140 -35.77 -11.04 -7.16
CA LYS A 140 -36.15 -12.36 -6.62
C LYS A 140 -35.49 -12.56 -5.26
N ARG A 141 -36.25 -13.06 -4.30
CA ARG A 141 -35.73 -13.40 -2.98
C ARG A 141 -34.71 -14.54 -3.13
N PRO A 142 -33.43 -14.33 -2.76
CA PRO A 142 -32.42 -15.37 -2.89
C PRO A 142 -32.71 -16.52 -1.94
N ASP A 143 -32.27 -17.73 -2.30
CA ASP A 143 -32.34 -18.86 -1.38
C ASP A 143 -31.55 -18.54 -0.10
N LYS A 144 -32.06 -18.96 1.06
CA LYS A 144 -31.43 -18.64 2.35
C LYS A 144 -30.03 -19.25 2.44
N THR A 145 -29.85 -20.48 1.94
CA THR A 145 -28.57 -21.19 1.94
C THR A 145 -27.57 -20.50 1.03
N GLU A 146 -28.02 -20.08 -0.16
CA GLU A 146 -27.21 -19.33 -1.12
C GLU A 146 -26.77 -17.97 -0.56
N LYS A 147 -27.70 -17.23 0.06
CA LYS A 147 -27.44 -15.95 0.72
C LYS A 147 -26.37 -16.10 1.82
N GLU A 148 -26.53 -17.08 2.71
CA GLU A 148 -25.57 -17.34 3.78
C GLU A 148 -24.20 -17.74 3.23
N ALA A 149 -24.15 -18.60 2.21
CA ALA A 149 -22.89 -19.03 1.59
C ALA A 149 -22.10 -17.86 0.99
N VAL A 150 -22.78 -17.00 0.22
CA VAL A 150 -22.15 -15.85 -0.46
C VAL A 150 -21.69 -14.79 0.57
N LEU A 151 -22.48 -14.54 1.61
CA LEU A 151 -22.08 -13.63 2.71
C LEU A 151 -20.90 -14.17 3.51
N ASN A 152 -20.87 -15.46 3.83
CA ASN A 152 -19.76 -16.07 4.56
C ASN A 152 -18.47 -16.02 3.74
N ARG A 153 -18.55 -16.33 2.44
CA ARG A 153 -17.41 -16.20 1.53
C ARG A 153 -16.86 -14.77 1.49
N MET A 154 -17.73 -13.76 1.43
CA MET A 154 -17.31 -12.36 1.49
C MET A 154 -16.57 -12.06 2.80
N LYS A 155 -17.12 -12.44 3.95
CA LYS A 155 -16.48 -12.24 5.26
C LYS A 155 -15.13 -12.95 5.37
N ASP A 156 -15.02 -14.14 4.82
CA ASP A 156 -13.75 -14.87 4.84
C ASP A 156 -12.72 -14.22 3.92
N SER A 157 -13.12 -13.74 2.73
CA SER A 157 -12.24 -12.95 1.86
C SER A 157 -11.79 -11.63 2.50
N GLU A 158 -12.66 -10.97 3.27
CA GLU A 158 -12.32 -9.76 4.02
C GLU A 158 -11.26 -10.04 5.09
N LYS A 159 -11.42 -11.13 5.86
CA LYS A 159 -10.41 -11.54 6.86
C LYS A 159 -9.06 -11.83 6.21
N VAL A 160 -9.06 -12.52 5.07
CA VAL A 160 -7.83 -12.81 4.31
C VAL A 160 -7.18 -11.51 3.85
N LEU A 161 -7.96 -10.59 3.30
CA LEU A 161 -7.48 -9.26 2.90
C LEU A 161 -6.86 -8.50 4.09
N LEU A 162 -7.57 -8.39 5.21
CA LEU A 162 -7.06 -7.71 6.41
C LEU A 162 -5.78 -8.36 6.95
N HIS A 163 -5.69 -9.69 6.88
CA HIS A 163 -4.47 -10.40 7.25
C HIS A 163 -3.31 -10.08 6.30
N SER A 164 -3.53 -10.09 4.99
CA SER A 164 -2.52 -9.71 4.00
C SER A 164 -2.05 -8.26 4.18
N LEU A 165 -2.97 -7.33 4.48
CA LEU A 165 -2.63 -5.94 4.81
C LEU A 165 -1.75 -5.82 6.06
N SER A 166 -2.00 -6.64 7.08
CA SER A 166 -1.20 -6.62 8.31
C SER A 166 0.26 -7.03 8.12
N LYS A 167 0.56 -7.75 7.03
CA LYS A 167 1.94 -8.11 6.66
C LYS A 167 2.65 -6.99 5.86
N LEU A 168 1.88 -6.06 5.31
CA LEU A 168 2.36 -4.99 4.46
C LEU A 168 2.76 -3.72 5.26
N LEU A 169 2.17 -3.55 6.45
CA LEU A 169 2.41 -2.47 7.41
C LEU A 169 3.51 -2.84 8.40
#